data_AF-A0A1G2JKH3-F1
#
_entry.id   AF-A0A1G2JKH3-F1
#
_cell.length_a   1.000
_cell.length_b   1.000
_cell.length_c   1.000
_cell.angle_alpha   90.00
_cell.angle_beta   90.00
_cell.angle_gamma   90.00
#
_symmetry.space_group_name_H-M   'P 1'
#
loop_
_entity.id
_entity.type
_entity.pdbx_description
1 polymer ?
#
loop_
_entity_poly.entity_id
_entity_poly.type
_entity_poly.pdbx_seq_one_letter_code
_entity_poly.pdbx_strand_id
1 'polypeptide(L)'
;MCRGFCSFFGDFPMSANGKTAYICGPLTELPPDVQESVRNLYSRIADAHKQYFDIRAFVPHEHYDPIRHTNFLPEDVDEAERDQVCNKTSVLIVVAIAPSWGGGIEVEMANHSGVPAILFYPKGKKVSRLLRGNPAIKETMEYTIEQIGIWGLMSVIQKLPVA
;
A
#
# COMPACT_ATOMS: atom_id res chain seq x y z
N MET A 1 16.70 26.89 0.32
CA MET A 1 16.65 27.18 1.76
C MET A 1 15.34 26.57 2.28
N CYS A 2 15.33 25.26 2.54
CA CYS A 2 14.11 24.55 2.94
C CYS A 2 13.86 24.82 4.42
N ARG A 3 12.73 25.46 4.74
CA ARG A 3 12.25 25.58 6.12
C ARG A 3 11.63 24.25 6.50
N GLY A 4 12.11 23.70 7.61
CA GLY A 4 11.71 22.39 8.10
C GLY A 4 10.23 22.33 8.47
N PHE A 5 9.59 21.26 8.04
CA PHE A 5 8.41 20.70 8.69
C PHE A 5 8.87 19.44 9.42
N CYS A 6 9.15 19.60 10.70
CA CYS A 6 9.53 18.52 11.60
C CYS A 6 8.24 17.83 12.07
N SER A 7 8.18 16.50 11.88
CA SER A 7 7.49 15.52 12.73
C SER A 7 6.03 15.79 13.12
N PHE A 8 5.06 15.33 12.31
CA PHE A 8 3.67 15.16 12.74
C PHE A 8 3.19 13.70 12.85
N PHE A 9 4.01 12.74 12.41
CA PHE A 9 3.72 11.32 12.62
C PHE A 9 4.71 10.77 13.64
N GLY A 10 4.19 10.35 14.79
CA GLY A 10 4.96 9.61 15.79
C GLY A 10 5.68 8.44 15.13
N ASP A 11 6.88 8.13 15.61
CA ASP A 11 7.83 7.17 15.04
C ASP A 11 7.14 5.84 14.67
N PHE A 12 6.67 5.74 13.42
CA PHE A 12 6.13 4.49 12.92
C PHE A 12 7.31 3.52 12.83
N PRO A 13 7.21 2.31 13.40
CA PRO A 13 8.34 1.39 13.44
C PRO A 13 8.79 1.09 12.01
N MET A 14 10.03 1.43 11.69
CA MET A 14 10.66 1.18 10.39
C MET A 14 11.62 0.00 10.51
N SER A 15 11.93 -0.64 9.38
CA SER A 15 13.02 -1.62 9.36
C SER A 15 14.38 -0.95 9.63
N ALA A 16 15.42 -1.76 9.83
CA ALA A 16 16.80 -1.27 9.97
C ALA A 16 17.26 -0.37 8.81
N ASN A 17 16.62 -0.45 7.63
CA ASN A 17 16.87 0.44 6.48
C ASN A 17 15.93 1.67 6.40
N GLY A 18 15.05 1.87 7.39
CA GLY A 18 14.12 3.01 7.40
C GLY A 18 12.89 2.85 6.51
N LYS A 19 12.63 1.66 5.94
CA LYS A 19 11.50 1.41 5.02
C LYS A 19 10.52 0.35 5.55
N THR A 20 9.30 0.36 5.02
CA THR A 20 8.26 -0.65 5.28
C THR A 20 7.47 -0.99 4.00
N ALA A 21 6.61 -2.01 4.04
CA ALA A 21 5.65 -2.24 2.96
C ALA A 21 4.55 -1.16 2.98
N TYR A 22 4.01 -0.81 1.82
CA TYR A 22 2.89 0.13 1.68
C TYR A 22 1.70 -0.57 1.05
N ILE A 23 0.50 -0.37 1.58
CA ILE A 23 -0.72 -0.99 1.05
C ILE A 23 -1.54 0.06 0.30
N CYS A 24 -1.77 -0.16 -0.99
CA CYS A 24 -2.68 0.65 -1.78
C CYS A 24 -3.85 -0.14 -2.36
N GLY A 25 -4.93 0.57 -2.69
CA GLY A 25 -6.11 0.00 -3.33
C GLY A 25 -7.32 0.94 -3.29
N PRO A 26 -8.52 0.45 -3.63
CA PRO A 26 -9.73 1.25 -3.66
C PRO A 26 -10.30 1.53 -2.27
N LEU A 27 -10.75 2.77 -2.02
CA LEU A 27 -11.52 3.10 -0.83
C LEU A 27 -12.61 4.14 -1.11
N THR A 28 -12.27 5.25 -1.77
CA THR A 28 -13.13 6.43 -1.96
C THR A 28 -14.46 6.13 -2.67
N GLU A 29 -14.42 5.42 -3.79
CA GLU A 29 -15.60 5.15 -4.64
C GLU A 29 -16.33 3.84 -4.27
N LEU A 30 -15.94 3.19 -3.17
CA LEU A 30 -16.61 1.97 -2.73
C LEU A 30 -17.90 2.29 -1.98
N PRO A 31 -18.95 1.45 -2.10
CA PRO A 31 -20.14 1.55 -1.27
C PRO A 31 -19.78 1.54 0.23
N PRO A 32 -20.45 2.35 1.08
CA PRO A 32 -20.10 2.46 2.50
C PRO A 32 -20.07 1.13 3.26
N ASP A 33 -20.97 0.20 2.94
CA ASP A 33 -21.04 -1.15 3.50
C ASP A 33 -19.83 -2.02 3.12
N VAL A 34 -19.23 -1.75 1.96
CA VAL A 34 -18.03 -2.44 1.47
C VAL A 34 -16.76 -1.81 2.04
N GLN A 35 -16.71 -0.49 2.21
CA GLN A 35 -15.49 0.21 2.66
C GLN A 35 -14.94 -0.36 3.97
N GLU A 36 -15.80 -0.69 4.94
CA GLU A 36 -15.37 -1.24 6.22
C GLU A 36 -14.69 -2.61 6.04
N SER A 37 -15.23 -3.48 5.20
CA SER A 37 -14.60 -4.78 4.89
C SER A 37 -13.21 -4.61 4.26
N VAL A 38 -13.03 -3.57 3.44
CA VAL A 38 -11.77 -3.27 2.76
C VAL A 38 -10.74 -2.65 3.69
N ARG A 39 -11.14 -1.74 4.59
CA ARG A 39 -10.27 -1.25 5.67
C ARG A 39 -9.77 -2.41 6.52
N ASN A 40 -10.67 -3.31 6.92
CA ASN A 40 -10.31 -4.50 7.70
C ASN A 40 -9.35 -5.45 6.95
N LEU A 41 -9.51 -5.62 5.64
CA LEU A 41 -8.55 -6.36 4.82
C LEU A 41 -7.16 -5.71 4.85
N TYR A 42 -7.07 -4.39 4.68
CA TYR A 42 -5.79 -3.67 4.72
C TYR A 42 -5.11 -3.78 6.08
N SER A 43 -5.84 -3.57 7.18
CA SER A 43 -5.27 -3.73 8.52
C SER A 43 -4.81 -5.17 8.77
N ARG A 44 -5.53 -6.19 8.28
CA ARG A 44 -5.11 -7.60 8.40
C ARG A 44 -3.85 -7.94 7.60
N ILE A 45 -3.68 -7.37 6.41
CA ILE A 45 -2.43 -7.50 5.66
C ILE A 45 -1.29 -6.82 6.43
N ALA A 46 -1.52 -5.62 6.96
CA ALA A 46 -0.52 -4.88 7.72
C ALA A 46 -0.10 -5.62 9.02
N ASP A 47 -1.06 -6.20 9.73
CA ASP A 47 -0.81 -6.96 10.95
C ASP A 47 -0.10 -8.28 10.65
N ALA A 48 -0.45 -8.97 9.55
CA ALA A 48 0.30 -10.12 9.09
C ALA A 48 1.75 -9.73 8.73
N HIS A 49 1.95 -8.60 8.05
CA HIS A 49 3.29 -8.09 7.77
C HIS A 49 4.08 -7.85 9.07
N LYS A 50 3.46 -7.26 10.10
CA LYS A 50 4.08 -7.10 11.43
C LYS A 50 4.47 -8.43 12.04
N GLN A 51 3.60 -9.44 11.99
CA GLN A 51 3.90 -10.76 12.57
C GLN A 51 5.09 -11.45 11.88
N TYR A 52 5.27 -11.25 10.58
CA TYR A 52 6.32 -11.91 9.81
C TYR A 52 7.65 -11.15 9.78
N PHE A 53 7.60 -9.82 9.81
CA PHE A 53 8.77 -8.96 9.60
C PHE A 53 9.08 -8.03 10.79
N ASP A 54 8.32 -8.14 11.90
CA ASP A 54 8.40 -7.28 13.10
C ASP A 54 8.15 -5.77 12.83
N ILE A 55 7.64 -5.46 11.65
CA ILE A 55 7.38 -4.10 11.17
C ILE A 55 6.00 -4.10 10.53
N ARG A 56 5.14 -3.15 10.89
CA ARG A 56 3.79 -3.10 10.31
C ARG A 56 3.83 -2.46 8.92
N ALA A 57 3.04 -2.93 7.97
CA ALA A 57 2.90 -2.22 6.69
C ALA A 57 2.20 -0.87 6.91
N PHE A 58 2.56 0.13 6.12
CA PHE A 58 1.90 1.43 6.09
C PHE A 58 0.55 1.34 5.39
N VAL A 59 -0.46 1.93 6.01
CA VAL A 59 -1.86 1.90 5.57
C VAL A 59 -2.39 3.33 5.46
N PRO A 60 -2.48 3.92 4.26
CA PRO A 60 -2.69 5.37 4.09
C PRO A 60 -3.95 5.90 4.77
N HIS A 61 -5.05 5.16 4.68
CA HIS A 61 -6.32 5.56 5.28
C HIS A 61 -6.32 5.52 6.83
N GLU A 62 -5.29 4.99 7.49
CA GLU A 62 -5.14 5.14 8.95
C GLU A 62 -4.53 6.51 9.32
N HIS A 63 -4.03 7.27 8.34
CA HIS A 63 -3.29 8.53 8.51
C HIS A 63 -3.92 9.73 7.78
N TYR A 64 -4.47 9.50 6.58
CA TYR A 64 -4.96 10.54 5.67
C TYR A 64 -6.41 10.32 5.22
N ASP A 65 -7.22 9.58 5.99
CA ASP A 65 -8.63 9.33 5.64
C ASP A 65 -9.38 10.67 5.43
N PRO A 66 -9.99 10.90 4.25
CA PRO A 66 -10.57 12.19 3.90
C PRO A 66 -11.81 12.54 4.72
N ILE A 67 -12.39 11.59 5.44
CA ILE A 67 -13.54 11.79 6.33
C ILE A 67 -13.04 12.09 7.75
N ARG A 68 -11.98 11.41 8.21
CA ARG A 68 -11.45 11.54 9.58
C ARG A 68 -10.39 12.64 9.73
N HIS A 69 -9.74 13.03 8.65
CA HIS A 69 -8.62 13.99 8.62
C HIS A 69 -8.86 15.12 7.60
N THR A 70 -10.01 15.78 7.71
CA THR A 70 -10.45 16.86 6.80
C THR A 70 -9.56 18.12 6.79
N ASN A 71 -8.54 18.18 7.64
CA ASN A 71 -7.66 19.34 7.78
C ASN A 71 -6.48 19.32 6.80
N PHE A 72 -6.23 18.22 6.10
CA PHE A 72 -5.19 18.16 5.08
C PHE A 72 -5.70 18.69 3.75
N LEU A 73 -4.92 19.56 3.12
CA LEU A 73 -5.17 19.96 1.75
C LEU A 73 -4.80 18.80 0.82
N PRO A 74 -5.43 18.69 -0.37
CA PRO A 74 -5.05 17.67 -1.35
C PRO A 74 -3.55 17.65 -1.69
N GLU A 75 -2.91 18.81 -1.70
CA GLU A 75 -1.47 18.95 -1.94
C GLU A 75 -0.63 18.37 -0.79
N ASP A 76 -1.07 18.53 0.46
CA ASP A 76 -0.39 17.97 1.63
C ASP A 76 -0.46 16.44 1.61
N VAL A 77 -1.60 15.88 1.17
CA VAL A 77 -1.77 14.42 1.02
C VAL A 77 -0.89 13.89 -0.10
N ASP A 78 -0.85 14.54 -1.27
CA ASP A 78 0.05 14.12 -2.36
C ASP A 78 1.51 14.16 -1.92
N GLU A 79 1.96 15.23 -1.27
CA GLU A 79 3.34 15.35 -0.80
C GLU A 79 3.69 14.23 0.18
N ALA A 80 2.81 13.97 1.15
CA ALA A 80 3.06 12.99 2.19
C ALA A 80 3.00 11.54 1.68
N GLU A 81 2.01 11.18 0.86
CA GLU A 81 1.92 9.85 0.25
C GLU A 81 3.06 9.62 -0.75
N ARG A 82 3.44 10.63 -1.54
CA ARG A 82 4.59 10.55 -2.46
C ARG A 82 5.89 10.31 -1.71
N ASP A 83 6.17 11.05 -0.64
CA ASP A 83 7.36 10.81 0.18
C ASP A 83 7.35 9.40 0.77
N GLN A 84 6.18 8.95 1.26
CA GLN A 84 6.04 7.60 1.81
C GLN A 84 6.31 6.51 0.76
N VAL A 85 5.70 6.61 -0.43
CA VAL A 85 5.89 5.64 -1.52
C VAL A 85 7.31 5.68 -2.06
N CYS A 86 7.85 6.86 -2.36
CA CYS A 86 9.13 6.98 -3.05
C CYS A 86 10.33 6.71 -2.14
N ASN A 87 10.28 7.13 -0.87
CA ASN A 87 11.46 7.15 0.00
C ASN A 87 11.40 6.16 1.17
N LYS A 88 10.20 5.82 1.65
CA LYS A 88 9.99 5.01 2.87
C LYS A 88 9.39 3.64 2.60
N THR A 89 9.17 3.28 1.34
CA THR A 89 8.55 2.01 0.96
C THR A 89 9.58 1.04 0.40
N SER A 90 9.62 -0.18 0.96
CA SER A 90 10.47 -1.28 0.47
C SER A 90 9.74 -2.15 -0.56
N VAL A 91 8.41 -2.26 -0.45
CA VAL A 91 7.54 -2.97 -1.39
C VAL A 91 6.14 -2.36 -1.37
N LEU A 92 5.54 -2.19 -2.54
CA LEU A 92 4.15 -1.76 -2.69
C LEU A 92 3.22 -2.98 -2.82
N ILE A 93 2.21 -3.09 -1.97
CA ILE A 93 1.17 -4.13 -2.03
C ILE A 93 -0.07 -3.51 -2.65
N VAL A 94 -0.36 -3.88 -3.89
CA VAL A 94 -1.50 -3.36 -4.67
C VAL A 94 -2.69 -4.29 -4.53
N VAL A 95 -3.67 -3.92 -3.71
CA VAL A 95 -4.89 -4.70 -3.51
C VAL A 95 -5.94 -4.36 -4.56
N ALA A 96 -5.99 -5.14 -5.63
CA ALA A 96 -6.80 -4.86 -6.82
C ALA A 96 -8.19 -5.50 -6.78
N ILE A 97 -8.98 -5.21 -5.74
CA ILE A 97 -10.35 -5.71 -5.55
C ILE A 97 -11.42 -4.88 -6.28
N ALA A 98 -11.11 -3.64 -6.66
CA ALA A 98 -11.93 -2.72 -7.45
C ALA A 98 -11.01 -1.64 -8.09
N PRO A 99 -11.51 -0.83 -9.06
CA PRO A 99 -10.75 0.28 -9.61
C PRO A 99 -10.34 1.31 -8.55
N SER A 100 -9.09 1.78 -8.58
CA SER A 100 -8.56 2.81 -7.68
C SER A 100 -7.73 3.81 -8.47
N TRP A 101 -8.01 5.11 -8.27
CA TRP A 101 -7.33 6.20 -8.97
C TRP A 101 -6.00 6.49 -8.26
N GLY A 102 -6.03 6.69 -6.94
CA GLY A 102 -4.84 6.80 -6.09
C GLY A 102 -3.93 5.58 -6.23
N GLY A 103 -4.50 4.37 -6.17
CA GLY A 103 -3.76 3.12 -6.38
C GLY A 103 -2.97 3.05 -7.69
N GLY A 104 -3.50 3.65 -8.76
CA GLY A 104 -2.79 3.74 -10.03
C GLY A 104 -1.62 4.73 -9.99
N ILE A 105 -1.82 5.88 -9.34
CA ILE A 105 -0.79 6.91 -9.17
C ILE A 105 0.38 6.37 -8.33
N GLU A 106 0.07 5.72 -7.20
CA GLU A 106 1.07 5.14 -6.29
C GLU A 106 1.91 4.05 -6.96
N VAL A 107 1.32 3.27 -7.87
CA VAL A 107 2.06 2.25 -8.65
C VAL A 107 3.03 2.90 -9.64
N GLU A 108 2.65 4.00 -10.29
CA GLU A 108 3.60 4.73 -11.15
C GLU A 108 4.69 5.42 -10.31
N MET A 109 4.37 6.00 -9.16
CA MET A 109 5.37 6.54 -8.22
C MET A 109 6.39 5.46 -7.81
N ALA A 110 5.92 4.27 -7.47
CA ALA A 110 6.77 3.13 -7.13
C ALA A 110 7.68 2.73 -8.30
N ASN A 111 7.12 2.63 -9.52
CA ASN A 111 7.87 2.33 -10.74
C ASN A 111 9.02 3.32 -10.99
N HIS A 112 8.72 4.62 -10.90
CA HIS A 112 9.71 5.67 -11.09
C HIS A 112 10.80 5.71 -10.01
N SER A 113 10.50 5.19 -8.82
CA SER A 113 11.40 5.17 -7.66
C SER A 113 12.12 3.84 -7.47
N GLY A 114 11.90 2.86 -8.37
CA GLY A 114 12.48 1.53 -8.27
C GLY A 114 11.91 0.66 -7.14
N VAL A 115 10.77 1.04 -6.56
CA VAL A 115 10.09 0.26 -5.52
C VAL A 115 9.35 -0.90 -6.18
N PRO A 116 9.66 -2.17 -5.85
CA PRO A 116 8.94 -3.31 -6.39
C PRO A 116 7.51 -3.35 -5.85
N ALA A 117 6.59 -3.83 -6.66
CA ALA A 117 5.19 -3.95 -6.33
C ALA A 117 4.69 -5.39 -6.50
N ILE A 118 3.72 -5.77 -5.67
CA ILE A 118 3.00 -7.05 -5.75
C ILE A 118 1.54 -6.75 -6.02
N LEU A 119 0.98 -7.40 -7.03
CA LEU A 119 -0.44 -7.31 -7.32
C LEU A 119 -1.20 -8.42 -6.58
N PHE A 120 -2.09 -8.05 -5.64
CA PHE A 120 -2.85 -8.98 -4.80
C PHE A 120 -4.36 -8.84 -5.06
N TYR A 121 -5.05 -9.91 -5.48
CA TYR A 121 -6.48 -9.82 -5.84
C TYR A 121 -7.22 -11.16 -5.78
N PRO A 122 -8.57 -11.13 -5.67
CA PRO A 122 -9.38 -12.34 -5.67
C PRO A 122 -9.29 -13.06 -7.02
N LYS A 123 -9.25 -14.40 -6.97
CA LYS A 123 -9.27 -15.25 -8.16
C LYS A 123 -10.46 -14.92 -9.05
N GLY A 124 -10.20 -14.76 -10.35
CA GLY A 124 -11.22 -14.41 -11.34
C GLY A 124 -11.56 -12.91 -11.41
N LYS A 125 -10.98 -12.05 -10.57
CA LYS A 125 -11.12 -10.60 -10.72
C LYS A 125 -10.39 -10.13 -11.96
N LYS A 126 -11.07 -9.34 -12.79
CA LYS A 126 -10.44 -8.65 -13.92
C LYS A 126 -9.64 -7.46 -13.41
N VAL A 127 -8.32 -7.53 -13.56
CA VAL A 127 -7.40 -6.42 -13.30
C VAL A 127 -6.95 -5.76 -14.61
N SER A 128 -6.86 -4.44 -14.60
CA SER A 128 -6.44 -3.63 -15.75
C SER A 128 -5.15 -4.16 -16.39
N ARG A 129 -5.10 -4.18 -17.73
CA ARG A 129 -3.89 -4.51 -18.49
C ARG A 129 -2.76 -3.52 -18.20
N LEU A 130 -3.10 -2.24 -18.01
CA LEU A 130 -2.11 -1.20 -17.73
C LEU A 130 -1.43 -1.45 -16.38
N LEU A 131 -2.22 -1.69 -15.33
CA LEU A 131 -1.70 -2.02 -14.01
C LEU A 131 -0.84 -3.30 -14.05
N ARG A 132 -1.34 -4.37 -14.67
CA ARG A 132 -0.59 -5.64 -14.80
C ARG A 132 0.70 -5.52 -15.64
N GLY A 133 0.76 -4.56 -16.55
CA GLY A 133 1.91 -4.33 -17.41
C GLY A 133 2.93 -3.34 -16.81
N ASN A 134 2.63 -2.72 -15.67
CA ASN A 134 3.55 -1.78 -15.04
C ASN A 134 4.84 -2.51 -14.58
N PRO A 135 6.04 -2.03 -14.93
CA PRO A 135 7.30 -2.69 -14.59
C PRO A 135 7.60 -2.83 -13.09
N ALA A 136 6.98 -2.03 -12.22
CA ALA A 136 7.07 -2.19 -10.77
C ALA A 136 6.48 -3.52 -10.32
N ILE A 137 5.43 -4.03 -11.00
CA ILE A 137 4.78 -5.29 -10.65
C ILE A 137 5.74 -6.44 -10.92
N LYS A 138 6.35 -6.97 -9.84
CA LYS A 138 7.28 -8.10 -9.91
C LYS A 138 6.59 -9.42 -9.70
N GLU A 139 5.52 -9.43 -8.92
CA GLU A 139 4.78 -10.63 -8.56
C GLU A 139 3.28 -10.37 -8.59
N THR A 140 2.52 -11.42 -8.85
CA THR A 140 1.07 -11.41 -8.96
C THR A 140 0.53 -12.56 -8.15
N MET A 141 -0.38 -12.26 -7.22
CA MET A 141 -0.95 -13.23 -6.32
C MET A 141 -2.48 -13.18 -6.33
N GLU A 142 -3.06 -14.28 -6.80
CA GLU A 142 -4.50 -14.52 -6.75
C GLU A 142 -4.87 -15.31 -5.50
N TYR A 143 -6.03 -15.01 -4.91
CA TYR A 143 -6.55 -15.77 -3.77
C TYR A 143 -8.02 -16.14 -3.94
N THR A 144 -8.36 -17.35 -3.53
CA THR A 144 -9.77 -17.76 -3.34
C THR A 144 -10.20 -17.53 -1.89
N ILE A 145 -9.32 -17.88 -0.94
CA ILE A 145 -9.52 -17.68 0.49
C ILE A 145 -8.54 -16.61 0.92
N GLU A 146 -9.09 -15.48 1.38
CA GLU A 146 -8.33 -14.29 1.71
C GLU A 146 -7.23 -14.55 2.74
N GLN A 147 -7.52 -15.30 3.81
CA GLN A 147 -6.52 -15.60 4.84
C GLN A 147 -5.32 -16.39 4.30
N ILE A 148 -5.55 -17.35 3.41
CA ILE A 148 -4.49 -18.11 2.73
C ILE A 148 -3.71 -17.19 1.79
N GLY A 149 -4.42 -16.29 1.11
CA GLY A 149 -3.84 -15.23 0.29
C GLY A 149 -2.88 -14.35 1.08
N ILE A 150 -3.28 -13.88 2.25
CA ILE A 150 -2.44 -13.03 3.11
C ILE A 150 -1.17 -13.77 3.55
N TRP A 151 -1.26 -15.04 3.93
CA TRP A 151 -0.08 -15.82 4.33
C TRP A 151 0.88 -16.09 3.16
N GLY A 152 0.35 -16.41 1.98
CA GLY A 152 1.18 -16.58 0.79
C GLY A 152 1.82 -15.26 0.36
N LEU A 153 1.14 -14.12 0.55
CA LEU A 153 1.69 -12.79 0.26
C LEU A 153 2.95 -12.52 1.08
N MET A 154 2.94 -12.84 2.38
CA MET A 154 4.13 -12.71 3.23
C MET A 154 5.30 -13.56 2.73
N SER A 155 5.01 -14.79 2.27
CA SER A 155 6.02 -15.70 1.71
C SER A 155 6.62 -15.20 0.38
N VAL A 156 5.85 -14.43 -0.40
CA VAL A 156 6.32 -13.78 -1.63
C VAL A 156 7.20 -12.57 -1.30
N ILE A 157 6.77 -11.72 -0.37
CA ILE A 157 7.53 -10.53 0.07
C ILE A 157 8.93 -10.92 0.53
N GLN A 158 9.06 -12.01 1.30
CA GLN A 158 10.35 -12.50 1.80
C GLN A 158 11.36 -12.85 0.68
N LYS A 159 10.87 -13.18 -0.52
CA LYS A 159 11.71 -13.59 -1.66
C LYS A 159 12.06 -12.43 -2.58
N LEU A 160 11.39 -11.29 -2.44
CA LEU A 160 11.69 -10.14 -3.27
C LEU A 160 13.02 -9.52 -2.84
N PRO A 161 13.86 -9.08 -3.81
CA PRO A 161 14.98 -8.22 -3.50
C PRO A 161 14.40 -6.89 -3.00
N VAL A 162 14.37 -6.71 -1.68
CA VAL A 162 13.96 -5.45 -1.05
C VAL A 162 15.02 -4.39 -1.36
N ALA A 163 14.54 -3.25 -1.87
CA ALA A 163 15.35 -2.09 -2.25
C ALA A 163 15.72 -1.19 -1.05
#